data_AF-A0A3P7L9A6-F1
#
_entry.id   AF-A0A3P7L9A6-F1
#
_cell.length_a   1.000
_cell.length_b   1.000
_cell.length_c   1.000
_cell.angle_alpha   90.00
_cell.angle_beta   90.00
_cell.angle_gamma   90.00
#
_symmetry.space_group_name_H-M   'P 1'
#
loop_
_entity.id
_entity.type
_entity.pdbx_description
1 polymer ?
#
loop_
_entity_poly.entity_id
_entity_poly.type
_entity_poly.pdbx_seq_one_letter_code
_entity_poly.pdbx_strand_id
1 'polypeptide(L)'
;MSATVKEVFEEIAPMASFAHGKVTVVGVGQVGMACAYSILQQNIANEISLVDVLMFLPTSHGKSLDCLKKEFSDLEQTLAPLEKNLNLLAVAVWSGVNVAGVNLSNVKPNIGAEGDDEHWEEDIHKKVVDSAYEIIKLKGYTSWAIGLSVAKIVQSIMTNSRNVFALSTNVKGFHGIKDDVYLSLPVVLGSNGVTHVVKQNLSASEVKQFHKSAESLLKVQNDLVI
;
A
#
# COMPACT_ATOMS: atom_id res chain seq x y z
N MET A 1 8.84 23.73 -30.09
CA MET A 1 9.83 22.70 -29.68
C MET A 1 10.91 22.62 -30.75
N SER A 2 12.18 22.58 -30.37
CA SER A 2 13.34 22.58 -31.29
C SER A 2 13.33 21.36 -32.22
N ALA A 3 13.83 21.51 -33.46
CA ALA A 3 13.97 20.44 -34.45
C ALA A 3 14.73 19.22 -33.89
N THR A 4 15.67 19.45 -32.97
CA THR A 4 16.46 18.41 -32.28
C THR A 4 15.61 17.44 -31.46
N VAL A 5 14.48 17.90 -30.90
CA VAL A 5 13.62 17.04 -30.06
C VAL A 5 12.87 16.00 -30.91
N LYS A 6 12.60 16.30 -32.19
CA LYS A 6 11.90 15.40 -33.12
C LYS A 6 12.78 14.33 -33.75
N GLU A 7 14.10 14.52 -33.76
CA GLU A 7 15.05 13.47 -34.22
C GLU A 7 15.35 12.43 -33.14
N VAL A 8 15.15 12.78 -31.86
CA VAL A 8 15.48 11.91 -30.73
C VAL A 8 14.28 11.11 -30.22
N PHE A 9 13.07 11.61 -30.43
CA PHE A 9 11.85 10.98 -29.91
C PHE A 9 10.84 10.75 -31.03
N GLU A 10 10.55 9.48 -31.29
CA GLU A 10 9.42 9.07 -32.13
C GLU A 10 8.18 8.99 -31.25
N GLU A 11 7.18 9.83 -31.51
CA GLU A 11 5.92 9.85 -30.76
C GLU A 11 5.06 8.65 -31.19
N ILE A 12 5.16 7.57 -30.40
CA ILE A 12 4.55 6.26 -30.71
C ILE A 12 3.03 6.24 -30.46
N ALA A 13 2.49 7.25 -29.77
CA ALA A 13 1.07 7.52 -29.61
C ALA A 13 0.88 8.96 -29.12
N PRO A 14 -0.20 9.67 -29.51
CA PRO A 14 -0.49 10.98 -28.94
C PRO A 14 -0.67 10.87 -27.43
N MET A 15 -0.07 11.79 -26.66
CA MET A 15 -0.46 11.97 -25.27
C MET A 15 -1.98 12.14 -25.20
N ALA A 16 -2.65 11.29 -24.41
CA ALA A 16 -4.09 11.37 -24.21
C ALA A 16 -4.48 12.82 -23.87
N SER A 17 -5.25 13.45 -24.75
CA SER A 17 -5.66 14.84 -24.59
C SER A 17 -6.68 14.92 -23.46
N PHE A 18 -6.17 15.23 -22.26
CA PHE A 18 -6.92 15.64 -21.06
C PHE A 18 -8.02 14.66 -20.62
N ALA A 19 -7.66 13.69 -19.79
CA ALA A 19 -8.64 13.17 -18.85
C ALA A 19 -8.97 14.32 -17.89
N HIS A 20 -10.17 14.91 -18.00
CA HIS A 20 -10.71 15.81 -16.99
C HIS A 20 -10.95 14.97 -15.72
N GLY A 21 -9.86 14.66 -15.01
CA GLY A 21 -9.86 13.88 -13.78
C GLY A 21 -10.07 14.82 -12.61
N LYS A 22 -11.22 14.69 -11.95
CA LYS A 22 -11.46 15.30 -10.64
C LYS A 22 -11.04 14.31 -9.57
N VAL A 23 -10.12 14.70 -8.71
CA VAL A 23 -9.72 13.88 -7.56
C VAL A 23 -10.09 14.61 -6.29
N THR A 24 -10.81 13.94 -5.41
CA THR A 24 -11.12 14.47 -4.08
C THR A 24 -10.27 13.75 -3.04
N VAL A 25 -9.49 14.50 -2.26
CA VAL A 25 -8.75 13.98 -1.11
C VAL A 25 -9.55 14.29 0.14
N VAL A 26 -9.99 13.27 0.85
CA VAL A 26 -10.71 13.39 2.13
C VAL A 26 -9.74 13.11 3.27
N GLY A 27 -9.59 14.07 4.20
CA GLY A 27 -8.63 14.04 5.31
C GLY A 27 -7.27 14.63 4.93
N VAL A 28 -7.11 15.96 5.02
CA VAL A 28 -5.91 16.68 4.55
C VAL A 28 -4.88 16.96 5.64
N GLY A 29 -4.57 15.93 6.43
CA GLY A 29 -3.40 15.93 7.31
C GLY A 29 -2.07 15.77 6.56
N GLN A 30 -1.00 15.40 7.27
CA GLN A 30 0.34 15.22 6.71
C GLN A 30 0.38 14.24 5.53
N VAL A 31 -0.42 13.16 5.59
CA VAL A 31 -0.50 12.14 4.54
C VAL A 31 -1.38 12.61 3.37
N GLY A 32 -2.56 13.17 3.66
CA GLY A 32 -3.48 13.66 2.63
C GLY A 32 -2.87 14.76 1.76
N MET A 33 -2.11 15.67 2.38
CA MET A 33 -1.37 16.71 1.64
C MET A 33 -0.25 16.12 0.77
N ALA A 34 0.45 15.09 1.23
CA ALA A 34 1.45 14.40 0.42
C ALA A 34 0.82 13.69 -0.79
N CYS A 35 -0.37 13.11 -0.64
CA CYS A 35 -1.15 12.56 -1.76
C CYS A 35 -1.52 13.65 -2.77
N ALA A 36 -2.12 14.76 -2.30
CA ALA A 36 -2.51 15.87 -3.16
C ALA A 36 -1.30 16.46 -3.92
N TYR A 37 -0.20 16.70 -3.21
CA TYR A 37 1.04 17.19 -3.81
C TYR A 37 1.60 16.22 -4.86
N SER A 38 1.62 14.91 -4.57
CA SER A 38 2.13 13.90 -5.52
C SER A 38 1.30 13.85 -6.81
N ILE A 39 -0.02 14.01 -6.70
CA ILE A 39 -0.94 14.04 -7.84
C ILE A 39 -0.72 15.31 -8.69
N LEU A 40 -0.56 16.47 -8.06
CA LEU A 40 -0.28 17.74 -8.75
C LEU A 40 1.08 17.72 -9.43
N GLN A 41 2.12 17.30 -8.69
CA GLN A 41 3.51 17.32 -9.18
C GLN A 41 3.71 16.40 -10.39
N GLN A 42 2.99 15.28 -10.45
CA GLN A 42 3.02 14.34 -11.57
C GLN A 42 2.00 14.68 -12.67
N ASN A 43 1.27 15.80 -12.52
CA ASN A 43 0.24 16.26 -13.45
C ASN A 43 -0.81 15.18 -13.77
N ILE A 44 -1.26 14.44 -12.74
CA ILE A 44 -2.20 13.32 -12.89
C ILE A 44 -3.65 13.81 -13.01
N ALA A 45 -4.00 14.90 -12.32
CA ALA A 45 -5.36 15.43 -12.27
C ALA A 45 -5.36 16.95 -12.46
N ASN A 46 -6.34 17.46 -13.20
CA ASN A 46 -6.51 18.88 -13.48
C ASN A 46 -7.26 19.60 -12.36
N GLU A 47 -8.10 18.87 -11.62
CA GLU A 47 -8.92 19.42 -10.55
C GLU A 47 -8.75 18.54 -9.31
N ILE A 48 -8.25 19.15 -8.23
CA ILE A 48 -8.15 18.49 -6.93
C ILE A 48 -9.02 19.24 -5.94
N SER A 49 -9.95 18.53 -5.32
CA SER A 49 -10.74 19.03 -4.20
C SER A 49 -10.20 18.46 -2.91
N LEU A 50 -9.96 19.33 -1.93
CA LEU A 50 -9.52 18.95 -0.59
C LEU A 50 -10.71 19.05 0.35
N VAL A 51 -11.03 17.95 1.01
CA VAL A 51 -12.09 17.88 2.01
C VAL A 51 -11.43 17.52 3.33
N ASP A 52 -11.53 18.40 4.31
CA ASP A 52 -11.20 18.08 5.69
C ASP A 52 -12.42 18.22 6.57
N VAL A 53 -12.46 17.44 7.65
CA VAL A 53 -13.33 17.79 8.76
C VAL A 53 -12.64 18.91 9.50
N LEU A 54 -13.21 20.11 9.44
CA LEU A 54 -12.71 21.27 10.17
C LEU A 54 -12.89 21.00 11.66
N MET A 55 -11.91 20.38 12.31
CA MET A 55 -11.85 20.34 13.76
C MET A 55 -11.51 21.77 14.20
N PHE A 56 -12.55 22.54 14.55
CA PHE A 56 -12.42 23.83 15.21
C PHE A 56 -11.66 23.61 16.54
N LEU A 57 -10.33 23.63 16.50
CA LEU A 57 -9.53 23.86 17.69
C LEU A 57 -9.45 25.38 17.86
N PRO A 58 -10.13 25.97 18.85
CA PRO A 58 -10.01 27.39 19.11
C PRO A 58 -8.55 27.68 19.45
N THR A 59 -7.99 28.66 18.75
CA THR A 59 -6.71 29.33 19.00
C THR A 59 -6.21 29.16 20.43
N SER A 60 -5.14 28.37 20.60
CA SER A 60 -4.33 28.33 21.80
C SER A 60 -2.92 27.91 21.39
N HIS A 61 -2.03 28.90 21.28
CA HIS A 61 -0.61 28.85 20.90
C HIS A 61 0.29 28.00 21.84
N GLY A 62 -0.21 26.89 22.38
CA GLY A 62 0.54 26.02 23.28
C GLY A 62 -0.06 24.63 23.52
N LYS A 63 -1.22 24.29 22.94
CA LYS A 63 -1.87 22.97 23.13
C LYS A 63 -1.78 22.04 21.91
N SER A 64 -1.33 22.51 20.75
CA SER A 64 -1.16 21.65 19.57
C SER A 64 -0.09 20.59 19.78
N LEU A 65 0.97 20.91 20.54
CA LEU A 65 2.03 19.95 20.86
C LEU A 65 1.54 18.88 21.84
N ASP A 66 0.64 19.22 22.77
CA ASP A 66 0.10 18.27 23.76
C ASP A 66 -1.00 17.38 23.16
N CYS A 67 -1.85 17.92 22.28
CA CYS A 67 -2.80 17.11 21.52
C CYS A 67 -2.09 16.16 20.55
N LEU A 68 -1.05 16.63 19.85
CA LEU A 68 -0.20 15.75 19.03
C LEU A 68 0.55 14.74 19.90
N LYS A 69 1.16 15.13 21.03
CA LYS A 69 1.82 14.18 21.95
C LYS A 69 0.84 13.15 22.51
N LYS A 70 -0.42 13.54 22.75
CA LYS A 70 -1.47 12.65 23.25
C LYS A 70 -1.97 11.72 22.14
N GLU A 71 -2.17 12.20 20.91
CA GLU A 71 -2.42 11.33 19.76
C GLU A 71 -1.23 10.40 19.47
N PHE A 72 0.01 10.87 19.65
CA PHE A 72 1.22 10.06 19.54
C PHE A 72 1.31 9.03 20.67
N SER A 73 1.03 9.39 21.93
CA SER A 73 1.03 8.41 23.03
C SER A 73 -0.11 7.43 22.90
N ASP A 74 -1.28 7.86 22.44
CA ASP A 74 -2.42 6.99 22.17
C ASP A 74 -2.11 6.07 20.97
N LEU A 75 -1.45 6.56 19.91
CA LEU A 75 -0.94 5.70 18.81
C LEU A 75 0.12 4.72 19.30
N GLU A 76 1.09 5.14 20.10
CA GLU A 76 2.15 4.28 20.67
C GLU A 76 1.54 3.22 21.60
N GLN A 77 0.52 3.58 22.38
CA GLN A 77 -0.13 2.71 23.36
C GLN A 77 -1.19 1.77 22.74
N THR A 78 -1.80 2.16 21.61
CA THR A 78 -2.70 1.29 20.81
C THR A 78 -1.93 0.42 19.81
N LEU A 79 -0.74 0.86 19.34
CA LEU A 79 0.13 0.10 18.45
C LEU A 79 1.08 -0.85 19.20
N ALA A 80 1.49 -0.57 20.43
CA ALA A 80 2.38 -1.46 21.20
C ALA A 80 1.87 -2.92 21.36
N PRO A 81 0.55 -3.19 21.49
CA PRO A 81 0.03 -4.55 21.42
C PRO A 81 0.04 -5.17 20.00
N LEU A 82 -0.06 -4.34 18.96
CA LEU A 82 0.02 -4.73 17.55
C LEU A 82 1.48 -4.95 17.07
N GLU A 83 2.46 -4.30 17.70
CA GLU A 83 3.91 -4.45 17.45
C GLU A 83 4.39 -5.90 17.60
N LYS A 84 3.80 -6.68 18.50
CA LYS A 84 4.19 -8.10 18.70
C LYS A 84 3.56 -9.07 17.68
N ASN A 85 2.55 -8.64 16.92
CA ASN A 85 1.80 -9.52 16.02
C ASN A 85 1.82 -9.07 14.55
N LEU A 86 2.45 -7.94 14.19
CA LEU A 86 2.43 -7.49 12.79
C LEU A 86 3.25 -8.39 11.85
N ASN A 87 4.34 -8.99 12.35
CA ASN A 87 5.08 -10.06 11.65
C ASN A 87 4.22 -11.31 11.36
N LEU A 88 3.02 -11.41 11.95
CA LEU A 88 2.08 -12.50 11.70
C LEU A 88 1.01 -12.15 10.66
N LEU A 89 0.92 -10.89 10.24
CA LEU A 89 -0.12 -10.42 9.31
C LEU A 89 0.40 -10.24 7.89
N ALA A 90 1.65 -9.80 7.72
CA ALA A 90 2.29 -9.69 6.41
C ALA A 90 2.83 -11.06 5.98
N VAL A 91 2.55 -11.45 4.73
CA VAL A 91 3.02 -12.72 4.16
C VAL A 91 3.95 -12.41 2.99
N ALA A 92 5.22 -12.78 3.11
CA ALA A 92 6.16 -12.72 1.99
C ALA A 92 5.92 -13.90 1.06
N VAL A 93 5.63 -13.63 -0.21
CA VAL A 93 5.41 -14.67 -1.22
C VAL A 93 6.72 -14.95 -1.95
N TRP A 94 7.62 -15.71 -1.33
CA TRP A 94 8.92 -16.08 -1.87
C TRP A 94 8.82 -16.92 -3.14
N SER A 95 7.79 -17.75 -3.25
CA SER A 95 7.51 -18.57 -4.44
C SER A 95 7.32 -17.75 -5.72
N GLY A 96 6.90 -16.48 -5.60
CA GLY A 96 6.67 -15.56 -6.71
C GLY A 96 7.84 -14.64 -7.06
N VAL A 97 8.89 -14.60 -6.24
CA VAL A 97 9.97 -13.62 -6.41
C VAL A 97 10.86 -14.03 -7.59
N ASN A 98 11.10 -13.09 -8.48
CA ASN A 98 11.88 -13.31 -9.69
C ASN A 98 12.71 -12.08 -10.05
N VAL A 99 13.82 -12.32 -10.76
CA VAL A 99 14.68 -11.27 -11.31
C VAL A 99 14.75 -11.49 -12.82
N ALA A 100 14.21 -10.54 -13.59
CA ALA A 100 14.16 -10.61 -15.06
C ALA A 100 13.58 -11.94 -15.59
N GLY A 101 12.59 -12.51 -14.90
CA GLY A 101 11.95 -13.78 -15.27
C GLY A 101 12.62 -15.05 -14.71
N VAL A 102 13.80 -14.94 -14.09
CA VAL A 102 14.42 -16.05 -13.37
C VAL A 102 13.81 -16.11 -11.97
N ASN A 103 13.06 -17.18 -11.67
CA ASN A 103 12.51 -17.39 -10.34
C ASN A 103 13.63 -17.73 -9.35
N LEU A 104 13.65 -17.04 -8.19
CA LEU A 104 14.66 -17.27 -7.15
C LEU A 104 14.59 -18.67 -6.56
N SER A 105 13.41 -19.30 -6.54
CA SER A 105 13.24 -20.69 -6.09
C SER A 105 14.04 -21.67 -6.96
N ASN A 106 14.34 -21.34 -8.22
CA ASN A 106 15.16 -22.18 -9.09
C ASN A 106 16.65 -22.10 -8.74
N VAL A 107 17.09 -20.98 -8.16
CA VAL A 107 18.48 -20.75 -7.75
C VAL A 107 18.70 -21.21 -6.32
N LYS A 108 17.75 -20.92 -5.43
CA LYS A 108 17.73 -21.33 -4.02
C LYS A 108 16.39 -22.03 -3.72
N PRO A 109 16.33 -23.36 -3.82
CA PRO A 109 15.11 -24.13 -3.63
C PRO A 109 14.42 -23.95 -2.26
N ASN A 110 15.20 -23.62 -1.23
CA ASN A 110 14.71 -23.45 0.14
C ASN A 110 14.53 -21.98 0.55
N ILE A 111 14.46 -21.04 -0.39
CA ILE A 111 14.31 -19.61 -0.09
C ILE A 111 13.07 -19.34 0.78
N GLY A 112 13.26 -18.67 1.92
CA GLY A 112 12.19 -18.38 2.87
C GLY A 112 11.59 -19.59 3.59
N ALA A 113 12.21 -20.77 3.49
CA ALA A 113 11.84 -21.97 4.25
C ALA A 113 12.79 -22.18 5.45
N GLU A 114 12.46 -23.11 6.36
CA GLU A 114 13.27 -23.41 7.56
C GLU A 114 14.70 -23.93 7.25
N GLY A 115 14.98 -24.28 5.99
CA GLY A 115 16.30 -24.72 5.51
C GLY A 115 17.02 -23.69 4.64
N ASP A 116 16.66 -22.43 4.76
CA ASP A 116 17.28 -21.30 4.06
C ASP A 116 18.63 -20.93 4.70
N ASP A 117 19.72 -21.02 3.93
CA ASP A 117 21.06 -20.70 4.40
C ASP A 117 21.27 -19.20 4.61
N GLU A 118 20.50 -18.36 3.91
CA GLU A 118 20.59 -16.91 3.94
C GLU A 118 19.50 -16.25 4.79
N HIS A 119 18.64 -17.06 5.42
CA HIS A 119 17.62 -16.63 6.38
C HIS A 119 16.72 -15.49 5.82
N TRP A 120 16.30 -15.58 4.56
CA TRP A 120 15.57 -14.49 3.88
C TRP A 120 14.27 -14.10 4.59
N GLU A 121 13.53 -15.07 5.12
CA GLU A 121 12.31 -14.81 5.90
C GLU A 121 12.62 -14.11 7.23
N GLU A 122 13.64 -14.54 7.96
CA GLU A 122 13.93 -13.99 9.29
C GLU A 122 14.63 -12.62 9.21
N ASP A 123 15.49 -12.43 8.21
CA ASP A 123 16.29 -11.22 8.07
C ASP A 123 15.64 -10.19 7.16
N ILE A 124 15.28 -10.57 5.93
CA ILE A 124 14.82 -9.59 4.93
C ILE A 124 13.37 -9.22 5.17
N HIS A 125 12.47 -10.20 5.35
CA HIS A 125 11.07 -9.88 5.63
C HIS A 125 10.92 -9.07 6.92
N LYS A 126 11.62 -9.46 7.99
CA LYS A 126 11.64 -8.69 9.24
C LYS A 126 12.20 -7.27 9.05
N LYS A 127 13.33 -7.10 8.36
CA LYS A 127 13.87 -5.75 8.06
C LYS A 127 12.86 -4.89 7.30
N VAL A 128 12.11 -5.46 6.35
CA VAL A 128 11.09 -4.72 5.59
C VAL A 128 9.95 -4.26 6.49
N VAL A 129 9.46 -5.14 7.38
CA VAL A 129 8.41 -4.77 8.36
C VAL A 129 8.93 -3.72 9.34
N ASP A 130 10.14 -3.91 9.87
CA ASP A 130 10.76 -3.02 10.86
C ASP A 130 11.10 -1.63 10.27
N SER A 131 11.42 -1.56 8.98
CA SER A 131 11.76 -0.30 8.28
C SER A 131 10.63 0.74 8.36
N ALA A 132 9.37 0.30 8.31
CA ALA A 132 8.23 1.20 8.43
C ALA A 132 8.21 1.87 9.81
N TYR A 133 8.50 1.11 10.86
CA TYR A 133 8.57 1.61 12.23
C TYR A 133 9.76 2.55 12.46
N GLU A 134 10.91 2.27 11.84
CA GLU A 134 12.06 3.15 11.92
C GLU A 134 11.74 4.54 11.34
N ILE A 135 11.03 4.59 10.20
CA ILE A 135 10.59 5.86 9.60
C ILE A 135 9.65 6.61 10.54
N ILE A 136 8.70 5.90 11.16
CA ILE A 136 7.77 6.51 12.12
C ILE A 136 8.51 7.02 13.35
N LYS A 137 9.46 6.25 13.89
CA LYS A 137 10.26 6.65 15.05
C LYS A 137 11.11 7.90 14.79
N LEU A 138 11.71 8.00 13.60
CA LEU A 138 12.60 9.12 13.25
C LEU A 138 11.83 10.36 12.83
N LYS A 139 10.82 10.21 11.96
CA LYS A 139 10.10 11.32 11.33
C LYS A 139 8.78 11.65 12.01
N GLY A 140 8.22 10.71 12.76
CA GLY A 140 6.89 10.79 13.38
C GLY A 140 5.75 10.33 12.48
N TYR A 141 5.96 10.18 11.16
CA TYR A 141 4.89 9.85 10.21
C TYR A 141 5.40 9.35 8.85
N THR A 142 4.57 8.56 8.14
CA THR A 142 4.82 8.05 6.78
C THR A 142 3.96 8.80 5.76
N SER A 143 4.48 9.87 5.15
CA SER A 143 3.68 10.69 4.22
C SER A 143 4.02 10.46 2.75
N TRP A 144 5.29 10.61 2.38
CA TRP A 144 5.72 10.62 0.98
C TRP A 144 5.51 9.30 0.24
N ALA A 145 5.88 8.17 0.85
CA ALA A 145 5.73 6.85 0.23
C ALA A 145 4.24 6.53 -0.03
N ILE A 146 3.37 6.87 0.91
CA ILE A 146 1.91 6.71 0.76
C ILE A 146 1.39 7.64 -0.35
N GLY A 147 1.80 8.91 -0.34
CA GLY A 147 1.40 9.88 -1.36
C GLY A 147 1.77 9.46 -2.78
N LEU A 148 2.99 8.96 -2.98
CA LEU A 148 3.45 8.44 -4.27
C LEU A 148 2.70 7.16 -4.68
N SER A 149 2.42 6.27 -3.73
CA SER A 149 1.67 5.03 -4.00
C SER A 149 0.23 5.33 -4.43
N VAL A 150 -0.45 6.24 -3.71
CA VAL A 150 -1.80 6.70 -4.04
C VAL A 150 -1.81 7.39 -5.40
N ALA A 151 -0.85 8.28 -5.67
CA ALA A 151 -0.73 8.93 -6.97
C ALA A 151 -0.60 7.89 -8.11
N LYS A 152 0.18 6.82 -7.91
CA LYS A 152 0.32 5.77 -8.92
C LYS A 152 -0.96 4.98 -9.17
N ILE A 153 -1.71 4.68 -8.10
CA ILE A 153 -3.03 4.04 -8.19
C ILE A 153 -4.00 4.93 -8.96
N VAL A 154 -4.11 6.21 -8.59
CA VAL A 154 -4.98 7.20 -9.26
C VAL A 154 -4.59 7.35 -10.73
N GLN A 155 -3.30 7.45 -11.04
CA GLN A 155 -2.81 7.49 -12.42
C GLN A 155 -3.29 6.27 -13.22
N SER A 156 -3.20 5.07 -12.65
CA SER A 156 -3.61 3.84 -13.33
C SER A 156 -5.11 3.78 -13.62
N ILE A 157 -5.94 4.28 -12.69
CA ILE A 157 -7.40 4.42 -12.89
C ILE A 157 -7.67 5.44 -14.01
N MET A 158 -7.09 6.64 -13.91
CA MET A 158 -7.34 7.75 -14.86
C MET A 158 -6.89 7.42 -16.28
N THR A 159 -5.75 6.74 -16.42
CA THR A 159 -5.21 6.32 -17.72
C THR A 159 -5.73 4.96 -18.19
N ASN A 160 -6.55 4.30 -17.37
CA ASN A 160 -7.02 2.93 -17.59
C ASN A 160 -5.89 1.97 -18.00
N SER A 161 -4.73 2.09 -17.37
CA SER A 161 -3.53 1.36 -17.79
C SER A 161 -3.59 -0.15 -17.46
N ARG A 162 -4.56 -0.58 -16.65
CA ARG A 162 -4.76 -1.97 -16.22
C ARG A 162 -3.53 -2.55 -15.50
N ASN A 163 -2.90 -1.73 -14.66
CA ASN A 163 -1.77 -2.18 -13.85
C ASN A 163 -2.24 -3.11 -12.72
N VAL A 164 -1.33 -3.96 -12.26
CA VAL A 164 -1.54 -4.82 -11.10
C VAL A 164 -1.01 -4.13 -9.84
N PHE A 165 -1.84 -4.05 -8.81
CA PHE A 165 -1.48 -3.53 -7.49
C PHE A 165 -1.91 -4.49 -6.40
N ALA A 166 -1.19 -4.52 -5.27
CA ALA A 166 -1.67 -5.18 -4.06
C ALA A 166 -2.65 -4.23 -3.34
N LEU A 167 -3.95 -4.50 -3.44
CA LEU A 167 -5.00 -3.69 -2.81
C LEU A 167 -5.89 -4.56 -1.92
N SER A 168 -6.41 -3.94 -0.86
CA SER A 168 -7.36 -4.60 0.03
C SER A 168 -8.65 -4.93 -0.73
N THR A 169 -8.97 -6.23 -0.80
CA THR A 169 -10.14 -6.76 -1.51
C THR A 169 -10.76 -7.90 -0.71
N ASN A 170 -12.06 -8.15 -0.93
CA ASN A 170 -12.74 -9.27 -0.30
C ASN A 170 -12.15 -10.58 -0.84
N VAL A 171 -11.57 -11.40 0.05
CA VAL A 171 -10.86 -12.63 -0.32
C VAL A 171 -11.73 -13.89 -0.24
N LYS A 172 -13.04 -13.75 0.00
CA LYS A 172 -13.97 -14.86 0.01
C LYS A 172 -13.91 -15.65 -1.29
N GLY A 173 -13.68 -16.96 -1.18
CA GLY A 173 -13.52 -17.87 -2.31
C GLY A 173 -12.09 -17.93 -2.88
N PHE A 174 -11.15 -17.13 -2.37
CA PHE A 174 -9.74 -17.18 -2.76
C PHE A 174 -8.92 -17.95 -1.72
N HIS A 175 -7.98 -18.75 -2.21
CA HIS A 175 -7.06 -19.56 -1.41
C HIS A 175 -7.73 -20.43 -0.31
N GLY A 176 -9.02 -20.76 -0.44
CA GLY A 176 -9.76 -21.57 0.54
C GLY A 176 -10.44 -20.79 1.68
N ILE A 177 -10.43 -19.46 1.65
CA ILE A 177 -11.13 -18.62 2.63
C ILE A 177 -12.62 -18.57 2.29
N LYS A 178 -13.48 -18.78 3.31
CA LYS A 178 -14.95 -18.78 3.15
C LYS A 178 -15.62 -17.54 3.73
N ASP A 179 -14.97 -16.91 4.69
CA ASP A 179 -15.48 -15.75 5.40
C ASP A 179 -15.30 -14.46 4.59
N ASP A 180 -16.15 -13.47 4.85
CA ASP A 180 -16.07 -12.14 4.25
C ASP A 180 -15.04 -11.29 5.01
N VAL A 181 -13.78 -11.45 4.63
CA VAL A 181 -12.62 -10.71 5.15
C VAL A 181 -11.91 -9.96 4.03
N TYR A 182 -11.32 -8.82 4.35
CA TYR A 182 -10.59 -7.98 3.40
C TYR A 182 -9.08 -8.08 3.64
N LEU A 183 -8.34 -8.54 2.62
CA LEU A 183 -6.88 -8.63 2.64
C LEU A 183 -6.31 -8.09 1.33
N SER A 184 -5.03 -7.74 1.36
CA SER A 184 -4.31 -7.31 0.17
C SER A 184 -4.09 -8.48 -0.79
N LEU A 185 -4.72 -8.42 -1.96
CA LEU A 185 -4.44 -9.33 -3.08
C LEU A 185 -3.95 -8.53 -4.29
N PRO A 186 -3.14 -9.14 -5.18
CA PRO A 186 -2.80 -8.53 -6.45
C PRO A 186 -4.04 -8.44 -7.32
N VAL A 187 -4.42 -7.22 -7.68
CA VAL A 187 -5.62 -6.94 -8.47
C VAL A 187 -5.31 -6.07 -9.68
N VAL A 188 -6.02 -6.31 -10.78
CA VAL A 188 -5.97 -5.50 -11.99
C VAL A 188 -6.91 -4.31 -11.81
N LEU A 189 -6.32 -3.11 -11.82
CA LEU A 189 -7.04 -1.87 -11.63
C LEU A 189 -7.30 -1.18 -12.97
N GLY A 190 -8.58 -0.95 -13.31
CA GLY A 190 -8.99 -0.21 -14.49
C GLY A 190 -9.74 1.08 -14.15
N SER A 191 -10.29 1.75 -15.16
CA SER A 191 -11.13 2.95 -14.98
C SER A 191 -12.35 2.72 -14.10
N ASN A 192 -12.85 1.47 -14.05
CA ASN A 192 -14.02 1.07 -13.27
C ASN A 192 -13.64 0.50 -11.88
N GLY A 193 -12.43 0.77 -11.40
CA GLY A 193 -11.90 0.21 -10.16
C GLY A 193 -11.32 -1.19 -10.35
N VAL A 194 -11.47 -2.06 -9.35
CA VAL A 194 -10.93 -3.43 -9.37
C VAL A 194 -11.69 -4.25 -10.40
N THR A 195 -10.98 -4.71 -11.44
CA THR A 195 -11.57 -5.49 -12.52
C THR A 195 -11.35 -7.00 -12.36
N HIS A 196 -10.17 -7.39 -11.87
CA HIS A 196 -9.79 -8.79 -11.72
C HIS A 196 -8.91 -8.98 -10.48
N VAL A 197 -8.97 -10.15 -9.87
CA VAL A 197 -8.06 -10.59 -8.81
C VAL A 197 -7.13 -11.65 -9.39
N VAL A 198 -5.82 -11.46 -9.24
CA VAL A 198 -4.80 -12.39 -9.71
C VAL A 198 -4.67 -13.51 -8.69
N LYS A 199 -4.95 -14.75 -9.12
CA LYS A 199 -4.77 -15.95 -8.28
C LYS A 199 -3.30 -16.33 -8.26
N GLN A 200 -2.64 -16.07 -7.14
CA GLN A 200 -1.23 -16.44 -6.96
C GLN A 200 -1.10 -17.94 -6.76
N ASN A 201 0.00 -18.52 -7.25
CA ASN A 201 0.38 -19.89 -6.90
C ASN A 201 1.18 -19.83 -5.60
N LEU A 202 0.50 -20.00 -4.47
CA LEU A 202 1.13 -20.00 -3.15
C LEU A 202 1.57 -21.41 -2.76
N SER A 203 2.71 -21.51 -2.07
CA SER A 203 3.18 -22.75 -1.44
C SER A 203 2.31 -23.12 -0.23
N ALA A 204 2.41 -24.37 0.24
CA ALA A 204 1.61 -24.82 1.38
C ALA A 204 1.91 -24.03 2.68
N SER A 205 3.16 -23.60 2.88
CA SER A 205 3.54 -22.76 4.01
C SER A 205 2.95 -21.35 3.88
N GLU A 206 3.04 -20.74 2.69
CA GLU A 206 2.48 -19.41 2.40
C GLU A 206 0.95 -19.40 2.54
N VAL A 207 0.24 -20.43 2.08
CA VAL A 207 -1.21 -20.56 2.27
C VAL A 207 -1.56 -20.61 3.76
N LYS A 208 -0.78 -21.34 4.56
CA LYS A 208 -0.99 -21.43 6.02
C LYS A 208 -0.78 -20.07 6.70
N GLN A 209 0.25 -19.33 6.30
CA GLN A 209 0.47 -17.96 6.80
C GLN A 209 -0.66 -17.02 6.37
N PHE A 210 -1.12 -17.12 5.12
CA PHE A 210 -2.22 -16.33 4.59
C PHE A 210 -3.54 -16.59 5.34
N HIS A 211 -3.87 -17.85 5.63
CA HIS A 211 -5.03 -18.21 6.48
C HIS A 211 -4.90 -17.64 7.89
N LYS A 212 -3.71 -17.72 8.50
CA LYS A 212 -3.48 -17.16 9.83
C LYS A 212 -3.69 -15.64 9.85
N SER A 213 -3.24 -14.93 8.82
CA SER A 213 -3.49 -13.50 8.66
C SER A 213 -4.99 -13.20 8.51
N ALA A 214 -5.69 -13.98 7.68
CA ALA A 214 -7.14 -13.88 7.48
C ALA A 214 -7.94 -14.07 8.78
N GLU A 215 -7.62 -15.12 9.55
CA GLU A 215 -8.27 -15.39 10.85
C GLU A 215 -8.02 -14.26 11.86
N SER A 216 -6.82 -13.68 11.84
CA SER A 216 -6.45 -12.60 12.74
C SER A 216 -7.24 -11.32 12.43
N LEU A 217 -7.37 -10.96 11.15
CA LEU A 217 -8.23 -9.83 10.75
C LEU A 217 -9.71 -10.11 10.99
N LEU A 218 -10.17 -11.34 10.77
CA LEU A 218 -11.56 -11.71 11.03
C LEU A 218 -11.92 -11.55 12.52
N LYS A 219 -11.01 -11.89 13.44
CA LYS A 219 -11.21 -11.65 14.87
C LYS A 219 -11.38 -10.16 15.17
N VAL A 220 -10.46 -9.34 14.66
CA VAL A 220 -10.54 -7.87 14.83
C VAL A 220 -11.86 -7.33 14.24
N GLN A 221 -12.26 -7.81 13.07
CA GLN A 221 -13.52 -7.42 12.43
C GLN A 221 -14.75 -7.80 13.26
N ASN A 222 -14.76 -8.96 13.92
CA ASN A 222 -15.86 -9.40 14.78
C ASN A 222 -15.89 -8.65 16.13
N ASP A 223 -14.75 -8.17 16.60
CA ASP A 223 -14.65 -7.39 17.84
C ASP A 223 -15.14 -5.93 17.66
N LEU A 224 -15.29 -5.46 16.41
CA LEU A 224 -15.87 -4.16 16.11
C LEU A 224 -17.39 -4.19 16.35
N VAL A 225 -17.82 -3.59 17.47
CA VAL A 225 -19.23 -3.30 17.72
C VAL A 225 -19.60 -2.05 16.92
N ILE A 226 -20.42 -2.23 15.88
CA ILE A 226 -21.05 -1.14 15.13
C ILE A 226 -22.46 -0.92 15.66
#